data_AF-A0A8T0TWZ6-F1
#
_entry.id   AF-A0A8T0TWZ6-F1
#
_cell.length_a   1.000
_cell.length_b   1.000
_cell.length_c   1.000
_cell.angle_alpha   90.00
_cell.angle_beta   90.00
_cell.angle_gamma   90.00
#
_symmetry.space_group_name_H-M   'P 1'
#
loop_
_entity.id
_entity.type
_entity.pdbx_description
1 polymer ?
#
loop_
_entity_poly.entity_id
_entity_poly.type
_entity_poly.pdbx_seq_one_letter_code
_entity_poly.pdbx_strand_id
1 'polypeptide(L)'
;MHIPSSGGSTASSASTKSFVSLFPNPRKDDDKLRNKLFEFLNNFTVGSSKSPYYKAQISSMKIEDNIKMGINFQHLLEYDRELAIALCNKQERVRQFVHPVVCKFLFDEKLVDDKEQLVRKLQVNFFSMPKSIKKVSEFMTEGGGTLATSVTLAGSITGSVALDAGIMIVQRSAAELFRAHKEGLTWDEDFDTTDMLVVNDDEIRITMTPVPGKPAQQAHDLHKLGSIFMPKFIHNGKMALYFSVLAKDLRNTSEGEVTEDWYREYIIGHTTLRPSIVRYNLIDRVHQACEKFCVANSAIYTFLKESHPFYEDWRTRIPSDSSDAFYKVYWFRIQPTAGVHNLAINSDSLKLVELVHLAGLRQLTIVAPVLKELTVLSCFLCN
;
A
#
# COMPACT_ATOMS: atom_id res chain seq x y z
N MET A 1 -75.45 -36.75 47.23
CA MET A 1 -75.22 -37.26 45.86
C MET A 1 -75.54 -36.15 44.88
N HIS A 2 -74.52 -35.54 44.29
CA HIS A 2 -74.64 -34.74 43.06
C HIS A 2 -73.24 -34.60 42.45
N ILE A 3 -73.12 -34.95 41.17
CA ILE A 3 -71.95 -34.71 40.31
C ILE A 3 -71.97 -33.23 39.88
N PRO A 4 -70.81 -32.58 39.69
CA PRO A 4 -70.45 -32.23 38.32
C PRO A 4 -68.97 -32.45 37.95
N SER A 5 -68.83 -32.79 36.66
CA SER A 5 -67.68 -32.79 35.75
C SER A 5 -66.58 -31.75 35.95
N SER A 6 -65.33 -32.14 35.64
CA SER A 6 -64.52 -31.46 34.61
C SER A 6 -63.37 -32.33 34.14
N GLY A 7 -63.56 -32.99 32.99
CA GLY A 7 -62.48 -33.49 32.16
C GLY A 7 -62.04 -32.36 31.23
N GLY A 8 -60.81 -31.89 31.41
CA GLY A 8 -60.17 -30.90 30.55
C GLY A 8 -58.74 -31.31 30.28
N SER A 9 -58.53 -32.00 29.16
CA SER A 9 -57.21 -32.28 28.60
C SER A 9 -56.55 -30.97 28.19
N THR A 10 -55.49 -30.57 28.89
CA THR A 10 -54.57 -29.55 28.38
C THR A 10 -53.46 -30.23 27.60
N ALA A 11 -53.49 -30.03 26.29
CA ALA A 11 -52.39 -30.34 25.39
C ALA A 11 -51.12 -29.63 25.87
N SER A 12 -50.08 -30.41 26.13
CA SER A 12 -48.72 -29.93 26.37
C SER A 12 -48.22 -29.25 25.09
N SER A 13 -48.13 -27.92 25.11
CA SER A 13 -47.37 -27.18 24.11
C SER A 13 -45.88 -27.36 24.42
N ALA A 14 -45.19 -28.09 23.55
CA ALA A 14 -43.74 -28.18 23.59
C ALA A 14 -43.16 -26.78 23.41
N SER A 15 -42.52 -26.28 24.47
CA SER A 15 -41.84 -25.00 24.52
C SER A 15 -40.77 -24.89 23.43
N THR A 16 -41.05 -24.11 22.38
CA THR A 16 -40.08 -23.63 21.40
C THR A 16 -39.05 -22.74 22.11
N LYS A 17 -37.99 -23.37 22.63
CA LYS A 17 -36.80 -22.63 23.10
C LYS A 17 -36.23 -21.84 21.92
N SER A 18 -36.28 -20.50 21.99
CA SER A 18 -35.66 -19.59 21.01
C SER A 18 -34.15 -19.85 20.88
N PHE A 19 -33.52 -19.58 19.73
CA PHE A 19 -32.05 -19.65 19.60
C PHE A 19 -31.34 -18.78 20.63
N VAL A 20 -32.00 -17.71 21.07
CA VAL A 20 -31.52 -16.79 22.10
C VAL A 20 -31.26 -17.48 23.44
N SER A 21 -31.95 -18.58 23.78
CA SER A 21 -31.75 -19.26 25.07
C SER A 21 -30.61 -20.29 25.07
N LEU A 22 -30.05 -20.64 23.91
CA LEU A 22 -28.91 -21.57 23.80
C LEU A 22 -27.55 -20.86 23.79
N PHE A 23 -27.56 -19.53 23.77
CA PHE A 23 -26.35 -18.72 23.69
C PHE A 23 -26.37 -17.64 24.76
N PRO A 24 -25.20 -17.15 25.21
CA PRO A 24 -25.12 -16.04 26.16
C PRO A 24 -25.92 -14.84 25.65
N ASN A 25 -26.61 -14.16 26.57
CA ASN A 25 -27.45 -13.02 26.21
C ASN A 25 -26.55 -11.90 25.61
N PRO A 26 -26.77 -11.50 24.35
CA PRO A 26 -25.91 -10.52 23.70
C PRO A 26 -26.13 -9.12 24.26
N ARG A 27 -25.11 -8.25 24.16
CA ARG A 27 -25.26 -6.83 24.48
C ARG A 27 -26.14 -6.16 23.42
N LYS A 28 -26.98 -5.19 23.81
CA LYS A 28 -27.85 -4.44 22.89
C LYS A 28 -27.12 -3.87 21.67
N ASP A 29 -25.85 -3.48 21.83
CA ASP A 29 -25.05 -2.91 20.73
C ASP A 29 -24.69 -3.93 19.63
N ASP A 30 -24.74 -5.23 19.93
CA ASP A 30 -24.39 -6.30 19.00
C ASP A 30 -25.55 -6.69 18.09
N ASP A 31 -26.80 -6.31 18.44
CA ASP A 31 -27.99 -6.68 17.66
C ASP A 31 -27.98 -6.10 16.26
N LYS A 32 -27.43 -4.89 16.07
CA LYS A 32 -27.27 -4.29 14.74
C LYS A 32 -26.32 -5.11 13.86
N LEU A 33 -25.20 -5.56 14.40
CA LEU A 33 -24.22 -6.39 13.66
C LEU A 33 -24.77 -7.78 13.37
N ARG A 34 -25.50 -8.37 14.32
CA ARG A 34 -26.18 -9.67 14.14
C ARG A 34 -27.19 -9.62 13.01
N ASN A 35 -28.02 -8.58 12.98
CA ASN A 35 -29.02 -8.40 11.93
C ASN A 35 -28.38 -8.19 10.56
N LYS A 36 -27.36 -7.31 10.47
CA LYS A 36 -26.61 -7.10 9.23
C LYS A 36 -25.96 -8.39 8.70
N LEU A 37 -25.34 -9.19 9.58
CA LEU A 37 -24.76 -10.48 9.20
C LEU A 37 -25.84 -11.47 8.74
N PHE A 38 -26.98 -11.52 9.40
CA PHE A 38 -28.09 -12.38 9.01
C PHE A 38 -28.70 -11.97 7.66
N GLU A 39 -28.87 -10.67 7.42
CA GLU A 39 -29.32 -10.12 6.14
C GLU A 39 -28.33 -10.43 5.02
N PHE A 40 -27.04 -10.26 5.28
CA PHE A 40 -25.98 -10.63 4.35
C PHE A 40 -26.08 -12.10 3.91
N LEU A 41 -26.20 -13.04 4.86
CA LEU A 41 -26.34 -14.47 4.56
C LEU A 41 -27.61 -14.76 3.73
N ASN A 42 -28.68 -14.01 3.97
CA ASN A 42 -29.94 -14.20 3.25
C ASN A 42 -29.96 -13.59 1.85
N ASN A 43 -29.26 -12.48 1.63
CA ASN A 43 -29.50 -11.61 0.49
C ASN A 43 -28.29 -11.43 -0.44
N PHE A 44 -27.08 -11.78 0.00
CA PHE A 44 -25.89 -11.57 -0.83
C PHE A 44 -25.96 -12.38 -2.13
N THR A 45 -25.71 -11.71 -3.25
CA THR A 45 -25.67 -12.29 -4.59
C THR A 45 -24.30 -12.02 -5.22
N VAL A 46 -23.84 -12.95 -6.06
CA VAL A 46 -22.55 -12.80 -6.78
C VAL A 46 -22.84 -12.48 -8.24
N GLY A 47 -22.22 -11.40 -8.74
CA GLY A 47 -22.36 -10.96 -10.14
C GLY A 47 -23.81 -10.66 -10.50
N SER A 48 -24.28 -11.21 -11.62
CA SER A 48 -25.66 -11.04 -12.12
C SER A 48 -26.65 -12.10 -11.61
N SER A 49 -26.26 -12.89 -10.60
CA SER A 49 -27.13 -13.93 -10.05
C SER A 49 -28.34 -13.33 -9.35
N LYS A 50 -29.54 -13.87 -9.65
CA LYS A 50 -30.77 -13.51 -8.92
C LYS A 50 -30.96 -14.29 -7.62
N SER A 51 -30.21 -15.38 -7.42
CA SER A 51 -30.35 -16.24 -6.25
C SER A 51 -29.28 -15.93 -5.20
N PRO A 52 -29.63 -15.84 -3.90
CA PRO A 52 -28.66 -15.63 -2.83
C PRO A 52 -27.61 -16.73 -2.78
N TYR A 53 -26.34 -16.33 -2.77
CA TYR A 53 -25.18 -17.22 -2.86
C TYR A 53 -25.13 -18.23 -1.70
N TYR A 54 -25.28 -17.75 -0.47
CA TYR A 54 -25.17 -18.59 0.73
C TYR A 54 -26.35 -19.56 0.89
N LYS A 55 -27.53 -19.24 0.33
CA LYS A 55 -28.65 -20.19 0.24
C LYS A 55 -28.38 -21.31 -0.76
N ALA A 56 -27.78 -20.99 -1.90
CA ALA A 56 -27.33 -21.99 -2.85
C ALA A 56 -26.26 -22.90 -2.24
N GLN A 57 -25.32 -22.35 -1.46
CA GLN A 57 -24.30 -23.13 -0.76
C GLN A 57 -24.90 -24.16 0.22
N ILE A 58 -25.98 -23.83 0.91
CA ILE A 58 -26.70 -24.77 1.80
C ILE A 58 -27.20 -26.00 1.04
N SER A 59 -27.64 -25.82 -0.21
CA SER A 59 -28.12 -26.93 -1.03
C SER A 59 -27.00 -27.93 -1.32
N SER A 60 -25.78 -27.45 -1.58
CA SER A 60 -24.59 -28.31 -1.68
C SER A 60 -24.24 -28.99 -0.36
N MET A 61 -24.33 -28.27 0.76
CA MET A 61 -24.07 -28.83 2.10
C MET A 61 -25.01 -30.00 2.46
N LYS A 62 -26.28 -29.94 2.02
CA LYS A 62 -27.25 -31.04 2.18
C LYS A 62 -26.82 -32.32 1.47
N ILE A 63 -26.22 -32.18 0.29
CA ILE A 63 -25.76 -33.33 -0.52
C ILE A 63 -24.52 -33.98 0.11
N GLU A 64 -23.63 -33.17 0.68
CA GLU A 64 -22.33 -33.62 1.20
C GLU A 64 -22.37 -34.06 2.68
N ASP A 65 -23.52 -33.96 3.35
CA ASP A 65 -23.67 -34.16 4.82
C ASP A 65 -22.60 -33.41 5.65
N ASN A 66 -22.25 -32.20 5.22
CA ASN A 66 -21.15 -31.42 5.77
C ASN A 66 -21.64 -30.12 6.39
N ILE A 67 -21.58 -30.03 7.72
CA ILE A 67 -22.03 -28.86 8.49
C ILE A 67 -20.86 -27.87 8.69
N LYS A 68 -20.26 -27.44 7.58
CA LYS A 68 -19.20 -26.42 7.54
C LYS A 68 -19.66 -25.23 6.72
N MET A 69 -19.78 -24.08 7.37
CA MET A 69 -20.12 -22.82 6.70
C MET A 69 -18.88 -21.98 6.50
N GLY A 70 -18.59 -21.67 5.25
CA GLY A 70 -17.49 -20.79 4.87
C GLY A 70 -18.00 -19.45 4.40
N ILE A 71 -17.63 -18.37 5.09
CA ILE A 71 -17.99 -16.99 4.73
C ILE A 71 -16.77 -16.33 4.09
N ASN A 72 -16.90 -15.92 2.82
CA ASN A 72 -15.81 -15.23 2.13
C ASN A 72 -15.78 -13.76 2.56
N PHE A 73 -14.63 -13.28 3.00
CA PHE A 73 -14.45 -11.90 3.43
C PHE A 73 -14.70 -10.88 2.29
N GLN A 74 -14.36 -11.23 1.05
CA GLN A 74 -14.60 -10.35 -0.10
C GLN A 74 -16.10 -10.10 -0.32
N HIS A 75 -16.94 -11.12 -0.09
CA HIS A 75 -18.40 -10.98 -0.20
C HIS A 75 -18.94 -10.00 0.86
N LEU A 76 -18.35 -10.01 2.07
CA LEU A 76 -18.72 -9.05 3.11
C LEU A 76 -18.36 -7.61 2.71
N LEU A 77 -17.18 -7.40 2.13
CA LEU A 77 -16.75 -6.08 1.63
C LEU A 77 -17.66 -5.55 0.52
N GLU A 78 -18.12 -6.42 -0.37
CA GLU A 78 -19.04 -6.08 -1.46
C GLU A 78 -20.45 -5.74 -0.95
N TYR A 79 -20.92 -6.45 0.07
CA TYR A 79 -22.27 -6.24 0.61
C TYR A 79 -22.37 -5.07 1.60
N ASP A 80 -21.51 -5.05 2.62
CA ASP A 80 -21.52 -4.04 3.69
C ASP A 80 -20.13 -3.92 4.30
N ARG A 81 -19.38 -2.89 3.86
CA ARG A 81 -18.00 -2.63 4.30
C ARG A 81 -17.89 -2.41 5.80
N GLU A 82 -18.85 -1.70 6.40
CA GLU A 82 -18.84 -1.42 7.84
C GLU A 82 -19.06 -2.70 8.64
N LEU A 83 -19.90 -3.62 8.14
CA LEU A 83 -20.01 -4.98 8.69
C LEU A 83 -18.67 -5.72 8.56
N ALA A 84 -18.04 -5.72 7.38
CA ALA A 84 -16.77 -6.41 7.15
C ALA A 84 -15.67 -5.94 8.11
N ILE A 85 -15.48 -4.62 8.23
CA ILE A 85 -14.50 -4.00 9.15
C ILE A 85 -14.80 -4.36 10.60
N ALA A 86 -16.08 -4.29 11.02
CA ALA A 86 -16.48 -4.63 12.38
C ALA A 86 -16.22 -6.11 12.71
N LEU A 87 -16.51 -7.02 11.78
CA LEU A 87 -16.24 -8.46 11.95
C LEU A 87 -14.74 -8.74 12.02
N CYS A 88 -13.94 -8.07 11.18
CA CYS A 88 -12.49 -8.22 11.13
C CYS A 88 -11.80 -7.73 12.43
N ASN A 89 -12.14 -6.54 12.92
CA ASN A 89 -11.41 -5.91 14.03
C ASN A 89 -11.88 -6.35 15.42
N LYS A 90 -13.09 -6.91 15.54
CA LYS A 90 -13.68 -7.30 16.83
C LYS A 90 -13.82 -8.81 16.96
N GLN A 91 -12.89 -9.60 16.37
CA GLN A 91 -13.05 -11.06 16.24
C GLN A 91 -13.46 -11.75 17.54
N GLU A 92 -12.83 -11.42 18.67
CA GLU A 92 -13.12 -12.07 19.95
C GLU A 92 -14.57 -11.81 20.45
N ARG A 93 -15.07 -10.58 20.25
CA ARG A 93 -16.45 -10.20 20.57
C ARG A 93 -17.45 -10.75 19.57
N VAL A 94 -17.07 -10.75 18.29
CA VAL A 94 -17.88 -11.17 17.15
C VAL A 94 -18.09 -12.69 17.14
N ARG A 95 -17.08 -13.47 17.53
CA ARG A 95 -17.18 -14.94 17.70
C ARG A 95 -18.35 -15.35 18.59
N GLN A 96 -18.70 -14.53 19.58
CA GLN A 96 -19.79 -14.82 20.51
C GLN A 96 -21.18 -14.84 19.85
N PHE A 97 -21.36 -14.11 18.73
CA PHE A 97 -22.66 -14.01 18.06
C PHE A 97 -22.69 -14.54 16.63
N VAL A 98 -21.55 -14.68 15.94
CA VAL A 98 -21.50 -15.24 14.57
C VAL A 98 -22.07 -16.64 14.55
N HIS A 99 -21.64 -17.52 15.46
CA HIS A 99 -22.11 -18.90 15.51
C HIS A 99 -23.64 -18.99 15.72
N PRO A 100 -24.24 -18.25 16.67
CA PRO A 100 -25.71 -18.16 16.79
C PRO A 100 -26.43 -17.67 15.53
N VAL A 101 -25.89 -16.65 14.85
CA VAL A 101 -26.51 -16.06 13.65
C VAL A 101 -26.49 -17.06 12.49
N VAL A 102 -25.36 -17.75 12.29
CA VAL A 102 -25.24 -18.77 11.26
C VAL A 102 -26.11 -19.99 11.60
N CYS A 103 -26.16 -20.44 12.87
CA CYS A 103 -27.06 -21.51 13.28
C CYS A 103 -28.53 -21.17 12.95
N LYS A 104 -28.97 -19.95 13.28
CA LYS A 104 -30.32 -19.49 12.95
C LYS A 104 -30.56 -19.55 11.44
N PHE A 105 -29.64 -19.01 10.64
CA PHE A 105 -29.74 -19.01 9.19
C PHE A 105 -29.85 -20.43 8.61
N LEU A 106 -28.98 -21.35 9.03
CA LEU A 106 -28.99 -22.74 8.56
C LEU A 106 -30.25 -23.50 8.99
N PHE A 107 -30.76 -23.22 10.19
CA PHE A 107 -32.01 -23.81 10.68
C PHE A 107 -33.23 -23.28 9.91
N ASP A 108 -33.30 -21.97 9.66
CA ASP A 108 -34.37 -21.34 8.89
C ASP A 108 -34.42 -21.89 7.44
N GLU A 109 -33.26 -22.25 6.86
CA GLU A 109 -33.12 -22.89 5.54
C GLU A 109 -33.24 -24.43 5.58
N LYS A 110 -33.63 -24.99 6.73
CA LYS A 110 -33.90 -26.42 6.95
C LYS A 110 -32.72 -27.31 6.55
N LEU A 111 -31.50 -26.94 6.93
CA LEU A 111 -30.32 -27.80 6.76
C LEU A 111 -30.40 -29.03 7.70
N VAL A 112 -30.77 -28.80 8.97
CA VAL A 112 -30.86 -29.82 10.01
C VAL A 112 -32.11 -29.55 10.84
N ASP A 113 -32.91 -30.58 11.10
CA ASP A 113 -34.13 -30.47 11.92
C ASP A 113 -33.82 -30.41 13.43
N ASP A 114 -32.70 -31.01 13.85
CA ASP A 114 -32.21 -30.96 15.23
C ASP A 114 -31.31 -29.73 15.46
N LYS A 115 -31.88 -28.78 16.18
CA LYS A 115 -31.22 -27.55 16.60
C LYS A 115 -30.00 -27.78 17.49
N GLU A 116 -30.04 -28.73 18.43
CA GLU A 116 -28.92 -28.99 19.33
C GLU A 116 -27.76 -29.65 18.58
N GLN A 117 -28.07 -30.55 17.65
CA GLN A 117 -27.07 -31.16 16.79
C GLN A 117 -26.36 -30.11 15.93
N LEU A 118 -27.11 -29.18 15.34
CA LEU A 118 -26.55 -28.08 14.53
C LEU A 118 -25.59 -27.23 15.35
N VAL A 119 -25.99 -26.81 16.56
CA VAL A 119 -25.14 -25.99 17.44
C VAL A 119 -23.83 -26.71 17.80
N ARG A 120 -23.88 -28.03 18.04
CA ARG A 120 -22.69 -28.81 18.42
C ARG A 120 -21.74 -29.09 17.26
N LYS A 121 -22.27 -29.32 16.06
CA LYS A 121 -21.47 -29.76 14.89
C LYS A 121 -21.02 -28.62 13.99
N LEU A 122 -21.74 -27.49 13.97
CA LEU A 122 -21.45 -26.40 13.05
C LEU A 122 -20.06 -25.82 13.27
N GLN A 123 -19.28 -25.80 12.19
CA GLN A 123 -18.05 -25.03 12.09
C GLN A 123 -18.27 -23.84 11.17
N VAL A 124 -17.96 -22.63 11.65
CA VAL A 124 -18.03 -21.40 10.87
C VAL A 124 -16.62 -20.88 10.66
N ASN A 125 -16.22 -20.72 9.40
CA ASN A 125 -14.91 -20.22 9.03
C ASN A 125 -15.06 -18.97 8.16
N PHE A 126 -14.20 -17.98 8.39
CA PHE A 126 -14.03 -16.86 7.46
C PHE A 126 -12.83 -17.14 6.56
N PHE A 127 -13.02 -17.02 5.25
CA PHE A 127 -11.96 -17.16 4.26
C PHE A 127 -11.41 -15.79 3.87
N SER A 128 -10.09 -15.71 3.69
CA SER A 128 -9.39 -14.50 3.26
C SER A 128 -9.65 -13.26 4.14
N MET A 129 -9.99 -13.47 5.41
CA MET A 129 -10.18 -12.38 6.36
C MET A 129 -8.80 -11.85 6.81
N PRO A 130 -8.54 -10.54 6.68
CA PRO A 130 -7.32 -9.95 7.20
C PRO A 130 -7.29 -9.95 8.73
N LYS A 131 -6.11 -9.67 9.29
CA LYS A 131 -5.88 -9.52 10.74
C LYS A 131 -6.41 -8.19 11.27
N SER A 132 -6.28 -7.13 10.49
CA SER A 132 -6.73 -5.78 10.84
C SER A 132 -7.15 -5.00 9.60
N ILE A 133 -8.15 -4.12 9.75
CA ILE A 133 -8.51 -3.12 8.74
C ILE A 133 -8.80 -1.80 9.44
N LYS A 134 -8.16 -0.72 9.04
CA LYS A 134 -8.43 0.62 9.60
C LYS A 134 -8.62 1.62 8.48
N LYS A 135 -9.41 2.66 8.71
CA LYS A 135 -9.40 3.81 7.78
C LYS A 135 -8.04 4.50 7.87
N VAL A 136 -7.52 4.98 6.74
CA VAL A 136 -6.23 5.72 6.74
C VAL A 136 -6.31 6.94 7.64
N SER A 137 -7.45 7.63 7.67
CA SER A 137 -7.73 8.74 8.61
C SER A 137 -7.57 8.34 10.08
N GLU A 138 -8.12 7.20 10.49
CA GLU A 138 -8.01 6.67 11.86
C GLU A 138 -6.57 6.26 12.18
N PHE A 139 -5.93 5.51 11.29
CA PHE A 139 -4.55 5.05 11.45
C PHE A 139 -3.56 6.22 11.62
N MET A 140 -3.73 7.30 10.84
CA MET A 140 -2.92 8.51 11.02
C MET A 140 -3.18 9.22 12.35
N THR A 141 -4.42 9.20 12.84
CA THR A 141 -4.79 9.87 14.09
C THR A 141 -4.18 9.16 15.31
N GLU A 142 -4.12 7.83 15.29
CA GLU A 142 -3.39 7.03 16.30
C GLU A 142 -1.90 7.44 16.38
N GLY A 143 -1.31 7.85 15.25
CA GLY A 143 0.06 8.37 15.16
C GLY A 143 0.21 9.87 15.46
N GLY A 144 -0.80 10.54 16.01
CA GLY A 144 -0.76 11.97 16.33
C GLY A 144 -1.04 12.90 15.14
N GLY A 145 -1.56 12.37 14.02
CA GLY A 145 -2.01 13.15 12.87
C GLY A 145 -0.92 13.68 11.94
N THR A 146 0.35 13.56 12.34
CA THR A 146 1.52 13.94 11.54
C THR A 146 2.25 12.69 11.03
N LEU A 147 2.82 12.75 9.83
CA LEU A 147 3.63 11.68 9.25
C LEU A 147 5.13 11.94 9.39
N ALA A 148 5.50 12.93 10.20
CA ALA A 148 6.88 13.31 10.46
C ALA A 148 7.07 13.74 11.91
N THR A 149 8.28 13.54 12.43
CA THR A 149 8.66 13.92 13.79
C THR A 149 9.97 14.71 13.79
N SER A 150 10.28 15.36 14.91
CA SER A 150 11.57 16.00 15.13
C SER A 150 12.56 15.03 15.76
N VAL A 151 13.79 15.02 15.27
CA VAL A 151 14.90 14.29 15.88
C VAL A 151 16.05 15.27 16.14
N THR A 152 16.64 15.17 17.34
CA THR A 152 17.85 15.91 17.71
C THR A 152 19.05 14.99 17.60
N LEU A 153 19.95 15.31 16.67
CA LEU A 153 21.22 14.62 16.47
C LEU A 153 22.33 15.37 17.20
N ALA A 154 23.21 14.63 17.89
CA ALA A 154 24.38 15.16 18.59
C ALA A 154 24.06 16.33 19.56
N GLY A 155 22.86 16.33 20.16
CA GLY A 155 22.43 17.33 21.14
C GLY A 155 22.21 18.76 20.61
N SER A 156 22.40 19.00 19.31
CA SER A 156 22.40 20.36 18.75
C SER A 156 21.70 20.49 17.39
N ILE A 157 21.61 19.41 16.60
CA ILE A 157 21.05 19.45 15.25
C ILE A 157 19.63 18.90 15.27
N THR A 158 18.64 19.78 15.15
CA THR A 158 17.23 19.38 15.07
C THR A 158 16.76 19.31 13.62
N GLY A 159 16.31 18.12 13.19
CA GLY A 159 15.77 17.86 11.85
C GLY A 159 14.38 17.23 11.90
N SER A 160 13.59 17.42 10.84
CA SER A 160 12.33 16.71 10.65
C SER A 160 12.57 15.42 9.86
N VAL A 161 12.06 14.30 10.34
CA VAL A 161 12.17 12.98 9.67
C VAL A 161 10.80 12.36 9.51
N ALA A 162 10.61 11.59 8.43
CA ALA A 162 9.38 10.86 8.20
C ALA A 162 9.24 9.68 9.18
N LEU A 163 7.99 9.40 9.57
CA LEU A 163 7.62 8.19 10.31
C LEU A 163 7.45 7.01 9.35
N ASP A 164 7.77 5.80 9.81
CA ASP A 164 7.64 4.57 9.03
C ASP A 164 6.20 4.35 8.54
N ALA A 165 5.21 4.67 9.38
CA ALA A 165 3.80 4.67 9.02
C ALA A 165 3.50 5.57 7.81
N GLY A 166 4.09 6.76 7.76
CA GLY A 166 3.93 7.69 6.65
C GLY A 166 4.59 7.20 5.37
N ILE A 167 5.79 6.64 5.48
CA ILE A 167 6.49 6.00 4.37
C ILE A 167 5.63 4.87 3.79
N MET A 168 5.13 3.98 4.64
CA MET A 168 4.27 2.87 4.26
C MET A 168 3.02 3.36 3.52
N ILE A 169 2.28 4.33 4.08
CA ILE A 169 1.06 4.84 3.47
C ILE A 169 1.34 5.37 2.06
N VAL A 170 2.33 6.25 1.89
CA VAL A 170 2.60 6.85 0.57
C VAL A 170 3.05 5.78 -0.43
N GLN A 171 3.98 4.92 -0.03
CA GLN A 171 4.52 3.88 -0.91
C GLN A 171 3.45 2.88 -1.35
N ARG A 172 2.60 2.42 -0.43
CA ARG A 172 1.53 1.45 -0.71
C ARG A 172 0.38 2.06 -1.48
N SER A 173 0.06 3.33 -1.23
CA SER A 173 -0.94 4.06 -2.02
C SER A 173 -0.48 4.22 -3.47
N ALA A 174 0.77 4.62 -3.70
CA ALA A 174 1.32 4.69 -5.06
C ALA A 174 1.29 3.33 -5.77
N ALA A 175 1.64 2.25 -5.05
CA ALA A 175 1.57 0.89 -5.59
C ALA A 175 0.13 0.48 -5.98
N GLU A 176 -0.87 0.83 -5.16
CA GLU A 176 -2.28 0.53 -5.47
C GLU A 176 -2.78 1.34 -6.68
N LEU A 177 -2.39 2.61 -6.79
CA LEU A 177 -2.68 3.43 -7.97
C LEU A 177 -2.09 2.81 -9.23
N PHE A 178 -0.79 2.48 -9.22
CA PHE A 178 -0.12 1.91 -10.37
C PHE A 178 -0.63 0.53 -10.76
N ARG A 179 -1.12 -0.27 -9.80
CA ARG A 179 -1.80 -1.53 -10.08
C ARG A 179 -3.03 -1.31 -10.95
N ALA A 180 -3.88 -0.34 -10.60
CA ALA A 180 -5.06 0.00 -11.40
C ALA A 180 -4.68 0.67 -12.73
N HIS A 181 -3.68 1.55 -12.73
CA HIS A 181 -3.22 2.23 -13.95
C HIS A 181 -2.70 1.24 -15.02
N LYS A 182 -2.07 0.13 -14.61
CA LYS A 182 -1.68 -0.97 -15.50
C LYS A 182 -2.86 -1.65 -16.20
N GLU A 183 -4.05 -1.60 -15.60
CA GLU A 183 -5.29 -2.13 -16.16
C GLU A 183 -6.08 -1.06 -16.95
N GLY A 184 -5.52 0.14 -17.13
CA GLY A 184 -6.19 1.26 -17.80
C GLY A 184 -7.29 1.92 -16.95
N LEU A 185 -7.24 1.70 -15.64
CA LEU A 185 -8.21 2.23 -14.67
C LEU A 185 -7.62 3.44 -13.93
N THR A 186 -8.47 4.31 -13.41
CA THR A 186 -8.11 5.53 -12.65
C THR A 186 -9.24 5.92 -11.70
N TRP A 187 -8.93 6.72 -10.68
CA TRP A 187 -9.93 7.38 -9.85
C TRP A 187 -10.16 8.84 -10.24
N ASP A 188 -9.33 9.41 -11.13
CA ASP A 188 -9.39 10.82 -11.57
C ASP A 188 -9.58 11.79 -10.38
N GLU A 189 -8.77 11.61 -9.34
CA GLU A 189 -8.80 12.37 -8.08
C GLU A 189 -10.00 12.14 -7.15
N ASP A 190 -10.91 11.22 -7.48
CA ASP A 190 -12.13 10.91 -6.72
C ASP A 190 -11.85 9.94 -5.57
N PHE A 191 -10.91 10.32 -4.69
CA PHE A 191 -10.64 9.63 -3.42
C PHE A 191 -10.00 10.56 -2.40
N ASP A 192 -10.29 10.33 -1.12
CA ASP A 192 -9.54 10.91 -0.01
C ASP A 192 -9.20 9.88 1.08
N THR A 193 -8.65 10.34 2.21
CA THR A 193 -8.22 9.46 3.32
C THR A 193 -9.35 8.66 3.98
N THR A 194 -10.60 9.01 3.73
CA THR A 194 -11.81 8.31 4.20
C THR A 194 -12.20 7.17 3.26
N ASP A 195 -11.81 7.25 1.99
CA ASP A 195 -12.01 6.21 0.98
C ASP A 195 -10.89 5.17 0.98
N MET A 196 -9.87 5.34 1.84
CA MET A 196 -8.70 4.49 1.90
C MET A 196 -8.66 3.65 3.18
N LEU A 197 -8.29 2.38 3.01
CA LEU A 197 -8.13 1.43 4.10
C LEU A 197 -6.67 0.97 4.21
N VAL A 198 -6.19 0.88 5.43
CA VAL A 198 -4.99 0.13 5.81
C VAL A 198 -5.42 -1.29 6.14
N VAL A 199 -4.86 -2.29 5.46
CA VAL A 199 -5.12 -3.71 5.70
C VAL A 199 -3.86 -4.36 6.26
N ASN A 200 -4.00 -5.15 7.34
CA ASN A 200 -2.89 -5.82 8.03
C ASN A 200 -1.73 -4.90 8.48
N ASP A 201 -2.00 -3.60 8.59
CA ASP A 201 -1.01 -2.57 8.89
C ASP A 201 0.13 -2.46 7.84
N ASP A 202 -0.02 -3.05 6.64
CA ASP A 202 1.02 -3.11 5.60
C ASP A 202 0.54 -2.93 4.16
N GLU A 203 -0.76 -2.96 3.91
CA GLU A 203 -1.40 -2.77 2.61
C GLU A 203 -2.32 -1.55 2.61
N ILE A 204 -2.47 -0.91 1.43
CA ILE A 204 -3.44 0.16 1.21
C ILE A 204 -4.43 -0.28 0.14
N ARG A 205 -5.72 -0.03 0.39
CA ARG A 205 -6.81 -0.23 -0.57
C ARG A 205 -7.61 1.06 -0.73
N ILE A 206 -7.84 1.46 -1.97
CA ILE A 206 -8.81 2.52 -2.29
C ILE A 206 -10.16 1.84 -2.50
N THR A 207 -11.15 2.23 -1.73
CA THR A 207 -12.45 1.57 -1.70
C THR A 207 -13.40 2.07 -2.78
N MET A 208 -13.11 3.23 -3.37
CA MET A 208 -13.83 3.69 -4.55
C MET A 208 -13.53 2.77 -5.74
N THR A 209 -14.53 2.56 -6.59
CA THR A 209 -14.36 1.72 -7.77
C THR A 209 -13.68 2.56 -8.85
N PRO A 210 -12.48 2.19 -9.32
CA PRO A 210 -11.84 2.95 -10.38
C PRO A 210 -12.59 2.75 -11.70
N VAL A 211 -12.50 3.74 -12.58
CA VAL A 211 -13.14 3.75 -13.89
C VAL A 211 -12.10 3.68 -15.01
N PRO A 212 -12.46 3.21 -16.21
CA PRO A 212 -11.57 3.33 -17.37
C PRO A 212 -11.21 4.79 -17.63
N GLY A 213 -9.92 5.09 -17.83
CA GLY A 213 -9.46 6.46 -18.05
C GLY A 213 -8.14 6.57 -18.80
N LYS A 214 -7.82 7.81 -19.18
CA LYS A 214 -6.64 8.15 -19.98
C LYS A 214 -5.42 8.43 -19.09
N PRO A 215 -4.19 8.38 -19.64
CA PRO A 215 -2.97 8.71 -18.90
C PRO A 215 -2.99 10.06 -18.17
N ALA A 216 -3.62 11.09 -18.74
CA ALA A 216 -3.78 12.38 -18.04
C ALA A 216 -4.51 12.24 -16.69
N GLN A 217 -5.57 11.44 -16.63
CA GLN A 217 -6.35 11.18 -15.40
C GLN A 217 -5.55 10.32 -14.41
N GLN A 218 -4.74 9.39 -14.91
CA GLN A 218 -3.81 8.62 -14.08
C GLN A 218 -2.74 9.53 -13.43
N ALA A 219 -2.27 10.56 -14.14
CA ALA A 219 -1.36 11.55 -13.57
C ALA A 219 -2.05 12.37 -12.46
N HIS A 220 -3.32 12.74 -12.66
CA HIS A 220 -4.12 13.41 -11.62
C HIS A 220 -4.20 12.59 -10.32
N ASP A 221 -4.34 11.26 -10.38
CA ASP A 221 -4.31 10.42 -9.18
C ASP A 221 -3.02 10.57 -8.36
N LEU A 222 -1.86 10.74 -9.02
CA LEU A 222 -0.59 10.99 -8.34
C LEU A 222 -0.50 12.42 -7.78
N HIS A 223 -1.07 13.40 -8.49
CA HIS A 223 -1.18 14.77 -7.97
C HIS A 223 -2.02 14.79 -6.69
N LYS A 224 -3.16 14.07 -6.72
CA LYS A 224 -4.05 13.87 -5.57
C LYS A 224 -3.31 13.21 -4.41
N LEU A 225 -2.58 12.13 -4.66
CA LEU A 225 -1.74 11.47 -3.65
C LEU A 225 -0.78 12.46 -2.97
N GLY A 226 -0.10 13.29 -3.78
CA GLY A 226 0.77 14.35 -3.31
C GLY A 226 0.05 15.37 -2.42
N SER A 227 -1.12 15.84 -2.87
CA SER A 227 -1.94 16.82 -2.15
C SER A 227 -2.45 16.31 -0.79
N ILE A 228 -2.75 15.01 -0.69
CA ILE A 228 -3.28 14.40 0.53
C ILE A 228 -2.17 14.24 1.56
N PHE A 229 -1.02 13.68 1.15
CA PHE A 229 -0.02 13.21 2.11
C PHE A 229 1.16 14.14 2.30
N MET A 230 1.64 14.85 1.26
CA MET A 230 2.86 15.66 1.38
C MET A 230 2.77 16.75 2.46
N PRO A 231 1.62 17.45 2.66
CA PRO A 231 1.48 18.40 3.76
C PRO A 231 1.66 17.78 5.15
N LYS A 232 1.36 16.48 5.31
CA LYS A 232 1.46 15.76 6.59
C LYS A 232 2.89 15.41 6.98
N PHE A 233 3.86 15.59 6.08
CA PHE A 233 5.30 15.46 6.37
C PHE A 233 5.94 16.79 6.79
N ILE A 234 5.16 17.86 6.97
CA ILE A 234 5.63 19.12 7.53
C ILE A 234 5.46 19.06 9.05
N HIS A 235 6.56 19.19 9.78
CA HIS A 235 6.58 19.21 11.23
C HIS A 235 7.45 20.38 11.70
N ASN A 236 6.93 21.21 12.62
CA ASN A 236 7.57 22.45 13.07
C ASN A 236 8.00 23.36 11.91
N GLY A 237 7.16 23.47 10.88
CA GLY A 237 7.41 24.29 9.69
C GLY A 237 8.48 23.76 8.74
N LYS A 238 9.05 22.57 9.00
CA LYS A 238 10.05 21.93 8.16
C LYS A 238 9.51 20.64 7.57
N MET A 239 9.70 20.44 6.27
CA MET A 239 9.40 19.17 5.61
C MET A 239 10.41 18.10 6.03
N ALA A 240 9.94 16.87 6.17
CA ALA A 240 10.79 15.71 6.42
C ALA A 240 11.96 15.66 5.42
N LEU A 241 13.14 15.28 5.92
CA LEU A 241 14.35 15.21 5.11
C LEU A 241 14.12 14.39 3.82
N TYR A 242 14.54 14.99 2.70
CA TYR A 242 14.46 14.45 1.33
C TYR A 242 13.04 14.43 0.71
N PHE A 243 11.96 14.73 1.44
CA PHE A 243 10.59 14.61 0.90
C PHE A 243 10.19 15.70 -0.10
N SER A 244 10.92 16.82 -0.18
CA SER A 244 10.68 17.86 -1.18
C SER A 244 10.84 17.35 -2.62
N VAL A 245 11.78 16.40 -2.77
CA VAL A 245 11.92 15.38 -3.83
C VAL A 245 10.61 14.92 -4.45
N LEU A 246 10.14 13.88 -3.78
CA LEU A 246 8.91 13.16 -4.03
C LEU A 246 7.70 14.08 -4.12
N ALA A 247 7.60 15.12 -3.28
CA ALA A 247 6.49 16.06 -3.33
C ALA A 247 6.42 16.82 -4.66
N LYS A 248 7.58 17.20 -5.21
CA LYS A 248 7.67 17.80 -6.55
C LYS A 248 7.32 16.78 -7.62
N ASP A 249 7.84 15.56 -7.51
CA ASP A 249 7.64 14.53 -8.53
C ASP A 249 6.18 14.12 -8.64
N LEU A 250 5.51 13.89 -7.52
CA LEU A 250 4.07 13.57 -7.49
C LEU A 250 3.24 14.69 -8.12
N ARG A 251 3.49 15.95 -7.73
CA ARG A 251 2.77 17.12 -8.24
C ARG A 251 2.98 17.38 -9.72
N ASN A 252 4.16 17.06 -10.24
CA ASN A 252 4.56 17.39 -11.60
C ASN A 252 4.47 16.19 -12.57
N THR A 253 3.93 15.06 -12.11
CA THR A 253 3.74 13.87 -12.94
C THR A 253 3.05 14.24 -14.25
N SER A 254 3.67 13.91 -15.39
CA SER A 254 3.07 14.08 -16.71
C SER A 254 2.32 12.83 -17.19
N GLU A 255 1.45 13.00 -18.18
CA GLU A 255 0.72 11.89 -18.82
C GLU A 255 1.65 10.88 -19.50
N GLY A 256 2.83 11.31 -19.95
CA GLY A 256 3.83 10.42 -20.54
C GLY A 256 4.56 9.62 -19.48
N GLU A 257 4.96 10.24 -18.36
CA GLU A 257 5.69 9.56 -17.29
C GLU A 257 4.84 8.51 -16.57
N VAL A 258 3.57 8.81 -16.27
CA VAL A 258 2.72 7.91 -15.47
C VAL A 258 2.49 6.55 -16.14
N THR A 259 2.65 6.46 -17.46
CA THR A 259 2.53 5.21 -18.23
C THR A 259 3.81 4.38 -18.25
N GLU A 260 4.94 4.97 -17.90
CA GLU A 260 6.25 4.34 -18.03
C GLU A 260 6.59 3.47 -16.81
N ASP A 261 7.00 2.22 -17.05
CA ASP A 261 7.35 1.31 -15.96
C ASP A 261 8.52 1.82 -15.12
N TRP A 262 9.53 2.45 -15.74
CA TRP A 262 10.67 3.01 -15.00
C TRP A 262 10.24 4.12 -14.03
N TYR A 263 9.23 4.92 -14.39
CA TYR A 263 8.73 6.00 -13.55
C TYR A 263 7.93 5.45 -12.36
N ARG A 264 7.11 4.42 -12.61
CA ARG A 264 6.37 3.71 -11.56
C ARG A 264 7.30 3.08 -10.54
N GLU A 265 8.32 2.38 -11.02
CA GLU A 265 9.37 1.81 -10.16
C GLU A 265 10.17 2.89 -9.44
N TYR A 266 10.43 4.03 -10.07
CA TYR A 266 11.07 5.18 -9.42
C TYR A 266 10.23 5.74 -8.27
N ILE A 267 8.92 5.96 -8.46
CA ILE A 267 8.04 6.51 -7.41
C ILE A 267 7.89 5.52 -6.24
N ILE A 268 7.61 4.23 -6.51
CA ILE A 268 7.55 3.19 -5.45
C ILE A 268 8.93 2.99 -4.80
N GLY A 269 9.98 3.14 -5.62
CA GLY A 269 11.38 2.97 -5.29
C GLY A 269 12.04 4.15 -4.61
N HIS A 270 11.34 5.27 -4.50
CA HIS A 270 11.95 6.56 -4.21
C HIS A 270 12.76 6.50 -2.90
N THR A 271 13.98 7.03 -2.94
CA THR A 271 14.94 6.90 -1.82
C THR A 271 14.37 7.43 -0.50
N THR A 272 13.50 8.43 -0.53
CA THR A 272 12.80 8.97 0.66
C THR A 272 11.89 7.98 1.35
N LEU A 273 11.32 7.04 0.58
CA LEU A 273 10.43 5.98 1.03
C LEU A 273 11.21 4.74 1.47
N ARG A 274 12.53 4.87 1.66
CA ARG A 274 13.38 3.80 2.21
C ARG A 274 13.72 4.06 3.67
N PRO A 275 13.79 3.00 4.50
CA PRO A 275 14.23 3.14 5.89
C PRO A 275 15.56 3.88 5.99
N SER A 276 15.75 4.63 7.08
CA SER A 276 16.95 5.44 7.28
C SER A 276 18.26 4.65 7.16
N ILE A 277 18.29 3.39 7.61
CA ILE A 277 19.45 2.52 7.47
C ILE A 277 19.79 2.20 6.01
N VAL A 278 18.78 2.05 5.14
CA VAL A 278 18.98 1.78 3.71
C VAL A 278 19.54 3.02 3.03
N ARG A 279 19.01 4.21 3.37
CA ARG A 279 19.53 5.49 2.88
C ARG A 279 20.96 5.73 3.32
N TYR A 280 21.26 5.47 4.60
CA TYR A 280 22.61 5.57 5.13
C TYR A 280 23.57 4.63 4.40
N ASN A 281 23.21 3.35 4.26
CA ASN A 281 24.03 2.37 3.55
C ASN A 281 24.28 2.76 2.09
N LEU A 282 23.31 3.38 1.42
CA LEU A 282 23.51 3.90 0.06
C LEU A 282 24.57 5.02 0.06
N ILE A 283 24.42 6.02 0.94
CA ILE A 283 25.36 7.15 1.02
C ILE A 283 26.76 6.66 1.43
N ASP A 284 26.85 5.80 2.43
CA ASP A 284 28.09 5.20 2.92
C ASP A 284 28.79 4.38 1.83
N ARG A 285 28.05 3.54 1.09
CA ARG A 285 28.63 2.78 -0.04
C ARG A 285 29.08 3.67 -1.20
N VAL A 286 28.35 4.76 -1.49
CA VAL A 286 28.78 5.76 -2.47
C VAL A 286 30.06 6.42 -1.98
N HIS A 287 30.15 6.79 -0.71
CA HIS A 287 31.35 7.37 -0.11
C HIS A 287 32.55 6.42 -0.21
N GLN A 288 32.39 5.16 0.19
CA GLN A 288 33.43 4.13 0.10
C GLN A 288 33.87 3.89 -1.35
N ALA A 289 32.94 3.89 -2.31
CA ALA A 289 33.28 3.78 -3.72
C ALA A 289 34.11 4.99 -4.17
N CYS A 290 33.69 6.20 -3.82
CA CYS A 290 34.44 7.42 -4.14
C CYS A 290 35.83 7.45 -3.53
N GLU A 291 35.99 7.08 -2.25
CA GLU A 291 37.29 6.93 -1.59
C GLU A 291 38.17 5.90 -2.30
N LYS A 292 37.60 4.73 -2.61
CA LYS A 292 38.31 3.65 -3.31
C LYS A 292 38.80 4.07 -4.69
N PHE A 293 38.04 4.93 -5.39
CA PHE A 293 38.37 5.42 -6.73
C PHE A 293 39.01 6.82 -6.72
N CYS A 294 39.46 7.31 -5.57
CA CYS A 294 40.13 8.61 -5.41
C CYS A 294 39.34 9.81 -5.98
N VAL A 295 38.00 9.73 -5.95
CA VAL A 295 37.12 10.84 -6.31
C VAL A 295 37.13 11.83 -5.14
N ALA A 296 37.46 13.10 -5.41
CA ALA A 296 37.55 14.12 -4.37
C ALA A 296 36.24 14.22 -3.55
N ASN A 297 36.33 14.37 -2.23
CA ASN A 297 35.14 14.51 -1.36
C ASN A 297 34.23 15.67 -1.80
N SER A 298 34.78 16.73 -2.39
CA SER A 298 34.00 17.80 -3.00
C SER A 298 33.08 17.30 -4.11
N ALA A 299 33.50 16.32 -4.91
CA ALA A 299 32.68 15.71 -5.95
C ALA A 299 31.57 14.80 -5.39
N ILE A 300 31.70 14.26 -4.17
CA ILE A 300 30.61 13.58 -3.46
C ILE A 300 29.55 14.60 -3.03
N TYR A 301 29.99 15.72 -2.46
CA TYR A 301 29.08 16.82 -2.14
C TYR A 301 28.42 17.37 -3.41
N THR A 302 29.14 17.49 -4.52
CA THR A 302 28.59 17.86 -5.83
C THR A 302 27.59 16.80 -6.32
N PHE A 303 27.92 15.51 -6.31
CA PHE A 303 27.02 14.42 -6.70
C PHE A 303 25.72 14.40 -5.88
N LEU A 304 25.84 14.49 -4.55
CA LEU A 304 24.68 14.45 -3.64
C LEU A 304 23.88 15.76 -3.64
N LYS A 305 24.51 16.91 -3.92
CA LYS A 305 23.88 18.23 -3.91
C LYS A 305 23.31 18.63 -5.27
N GLU A 306 23.97 18.28 -6.38
CA GLU A 306 23.48 18.47 -7.76
C GLU A 306 22.37 17.47 -8.13
N SER A 307 22.21 16.40 -7.35
CA SER A 307 21.02 15.54 -7.41
C SER A 307 19.73 16.24 -6.92
N HIS A 308 19.79 17.48 -6.42
CA HIS A 308 18.66 18.38 -6.14
C HIS A 308 18.95 19.80 -6.68
N PRO A 309 17.93 20.55 -7.12
CA PRO A 309 17.80 20.98 -8.51
C PRO A 309 18.23 22.43 -8.76
N PHE A 310 19.29 22.65 -9.52
CA PHE A 310 19.53 23.84 -10.36
C PHE A 310 20.59 23.39 -11.39
N TYR A 311 20.24 22.83 -12.54
CA TYR A 311 19.82 23.67 -13.67
C TYR A 311 18.97 22.95 -14.72
N GLU A 312 18.81 21.64 -14.68
CA GLU A 312 17.95 20.91 -15.62
C GLU A 312 17.29 19.77 -14.86
N ASP A 313 15.95 19.74 -14.90
CA ASP A 313 15.16 18.61 -14.42
C ASP A 313 15.71 17.34 -15.08
N TRP A 314 15.88 16.22 -14.39
CA TRP A 314 16.25 14.96 -15.06
C TRP A 314 15.19 14.55 -16.12
N ARG A 315 14.03 15.21 -16.11
CA ARG A 315 12.95 15.20 -17.10
C ARG A 315 13.14 16.12 -18.32
N THR A 316 14.19 16.94 -18.41
CA THR A 316 14.44 17.78 -19.59
C THR A 316 14.95 16.93 -20.76
N ARG A 317 14.46 17.25 -21.97
CA ARG A 317 14.52 16.42 -23.18
C ARG A 317 15.91 15.82 -23.44
N ILE A 318 15.95 14.49 -23.40
CA ILE A 318 17.05 13.66 -23.88
C ILE A 318 17.10 13.79 -25.42
N PRO A 319 18.26 14.06 -26.05
CA PRO A 319 18.41 14.02 -27.50
C PRO A 319 17.94 12.66 -28.05
N SER A 320 17.19 12.70 -29.15
CA SER A 320 16.30 11.65 -29.67
C SER A 320 16.96 10.34 -30.13
N ASP A 321 18.28 10.17 -29.97
CA ASP A 321 19.03 9.22 -30.79
C ASP A 321 19.68 8.05 -30.02
N SER A 322 19.31 7.79 -28.76
CA SER A 322 19.82 6.60 -28.03
C SER A 322 18.69 5.68 -27.58
N SER A 323 18.66 4.47 -28.15
CA SER A 323 17.61 3.46 -27.95
C SER A 323 17.92 2.48 -26.79
N ASP A 324 18.81 2.84 -25.87
CA ASP A 324 19.25 1.92 -24.80
C ASP A 324 18.63 2.31 -23.45
N ALA A 325 17.82 1.40 -22.89
CA ALA A 325 17.11 1.58 -21.63
C ALA A 325 18.06 1.77 -20.44
N PHE A 326 19.32 1.32 -20.54
CA PHE A 326 20.33 1.55 -19.52
C PHE A 326 20.91 2.98 -19.56
N TYR A 327 20.81 3.68 -20.69
CA TYR A 327 21.30 5.05 -20.88
C TYR A 327 20.46 6.09 -20.08
N LYS A 328 19.20 5.76 -19.78
CA LYS A 328 18.27 6.62 -19.02
C LYS A 328 18.49 6.56 -17.50
N VAL A 329 19.13 5.50 -16.99
CA VAL A 329 19.21 5.23 -15.53
C VAL A 329 20.55 5.66 -14.91
N TYR A 330 21.62 5.75 -15.71
CA TYR A 330 23.00 5.91 -15.21
C TYR A 330 23.77 7.11 -15.77
N TRP A 331 23.10 8.11 -16.37
CA TRP A 331 23.80 9.28 -16.89
C TRP A 331 24.43 10.12 -15.75
N PHE A 332 25.76 10.16 -15.72
CA PHE A 332 26.55 11.11 -14.93
C PHE A 332 27.42 11.97 -15.86
N ARG A 333 27.12 13.28 -15.96
CA ARG A 333 27.95 14.25 -16.70
C ARG A 333 28.75 15.05 -15.69
N ILE A 334 30.07 14.87 -15.67
CA ILE A 334 30.95 15.76 -14.91
C ILE A 334 30.91 17.13 -15.60
N GLN A 335 30.36 18.14 -14.93
CA GLN A 335 30.51 19.52 -15.35
C GLN A 335 31.97 19.99 -15.21
N PRO A 336 32.39 21.05 -15.92
CA PRO A 336 33.77 21.51 -15.96
C PRO A 336 34.30 21.74 -14.54
N THR A 337 35.23 20.89 -14.11
CA THR A 337 35.88 21.02 -12.81
C THR A 337 37.33 21.40 -13.05
N ALA A 338 37.70 22.59 -12.59
CA ALA A 338 39.10 23.00 -12.56
C ALA A 338 39.82 22.25 -11.42
N GLY A 339 41.03 21.76 -11.69
CA GLY A 339 41.93 21.23 -10.65
C GLY A 339 41.99 19.70 -10.53
N VAL A 340 41.33 18.95 -11.42
CA VAL A 340 41.55 17.49 -11.52
C VAL A 340 42.87 17.26 -12.27
N HIS A 341 43.98 17.21 -11.55
CA HIS A 341 45.30 17.04 -12.15
C HIS A 341 45.61 15.58 -12.48
N ASN A 342 45.17 14.62 -11.66
CA ASN A 342 45.41 13.21 -11.88
C ASN A 342 44.10 12.44 -11.70
N LEU A 343 43.68 11.69 -12.71
CA LEU A 343 42.48 10.88 -12.71
C LEU A 343 42.85 9.40 -12.91
N ALA A 344 42.47 8.54 -11.97
CA ALA A 344 42.65 7.10 -12.08
C ALA A 344 41.29 6.38 -12.04
N ILE A 345 40.94 5.67 -13.10
CA ILE A 345 39.71 4.88 -13.22
C ILE A 345 40.10 3.42 -13.21
N ASN A 346 39.59 2.64 -12.26
CA ASN A 346 39.80 1.20 -12.21
C ASN A 346 38.44 0.50 -12.14
N SER A 347 38.08 -0.29 -13.14
CA SER A 347 36.80 -0.97 -13.18
C SER A 347 36.79 -2.17 -14.12
N ASP A 348 36.53 -3.35 -13.55
CA ASP A 348 36.48 -4.62 -14.29
C ASP A 348 35.29 -4.74 -15.26
N SER A 349 34.29 -3.86 -15.14
CA SER A 349 33.03 -3.92 -15.89
C SER A 349 32.77 -2.73 -16.81
N LEU A 350 33.66 -1.73 -16.81
CA LEU A 350 33.47 -0.47 -17.52
C LEU A 350 33.69 -0.63 -19.03
N LYS A 351 32.67 -0.31 -19.82
CA LYS A 351 32.67 -0.48 -21.29
C LYS A 351 32.79 0.82 -22.08
N LEU A 352 32.44 1.97 -21.50
CA LEU A 352 32.57 3.26 -22.16
C LEU A 352 32.98 4.33 -21.14
N VAL A 353 33.89 5.23 -21.55
CA VAL A 353 34.30 6.40 -20.76
C VAL A 353 34.29 7.63 -21.66
N GLU A 354 33.62 8.69 -21.23
CA GLU A 354 33.66 9.99 -21.88
C GLU A 354 34.09 11.07 -20.87
N LEU A 355 35.21 11.73 -21.14
CA LEU A 355 35.80 12.81 -20.34
C LEU A 355 35.76 14.10 -21.16
N VAL A 356 35.08 15.13 -20.67
CA VAL A 356 34.88 16.37 -21.41
C VAL A 356 35.13 17.59 -20.51
N HIS A 357 35.95 18.55 -20.99
CA HIS A 357 36.25 19.82 -20.32
C HIS A 357 36.91 19.73 -18.92
N LEU A 358 37.80 18.75 -18.71
CA LEU A 358 38.59 18.61 -17.48
C LEU A 358 39.87 19.46 -17.48
N ALA A 359 39.76 20.78 -17.65
CA ALA A 359 40.91 21.67 -17.80
C ALA A 359 41.97 21.50 -16.67
N GLY A 360 43.23 21.29 -17.07
CA GLY A 360 44.35 21.07 -16.15
C GLY A 360 44.61 19.60 -15.78
N LEU A 361 43.99 18.63 -16.47
CA LEU A 361 44.34 17.22 -16.35
C LEU A 361 45.78 16.99 -16.83
N ARG A 362 46.62 16.44 -15.96
CA ARG A 362 48.03 16.11 -16.20
C ARG A 362 48.24 14.61 -16.38
N GLN A 363 47.44 13.79 -15.70
CA GLN A 363 47.56 12.33 -15.75
C GLN A 363 46.20 11.66 -15.79
N LEU A 364 46.02 10.71 -16.72
CA LEU A 364 44.87 9.82 -16.81
C LEU A 364 45.36 8.37 -16.82
N THR A 365 44.90 7.58 -15.84
CA THR A 365 45.17 6.14 -15.76
C THR A 365 43.84 5.39 -15.83
N ILE A 366 43.66 4.52 -16.81
CA ILE A 366 42.44 3.69 -16.92
C ILE A 366 42.83 2.21 -16.90
N VAL A 367 42.31 1.49 -15.93
CA VAL A 367 42.40 0.03 -15.80
C VAL A 367 40.99 -0.52 -15.93
N ALA A 368 40.56 -0.76 -17.17
CA ALA A 368 39.21 -1.25 -17.48
C ALA A 368 39.28 -2.33 -18.58
N PRO A 369 39.35 -3.63 -18.22
CA PRO A 369 39.61 -4.73 -19.15
C PRO A 369 38.54 -4.92 -20.24
N VAL A 370 37.31 -4.46 -20.00
CA VAL A 370 36.18 -4.59 -20.93
C VAL A 370 35.81 -3.27 -21.61
N LEU A 371 36.68 -2.26 -21.52
CA LEU A 371 36.47 -0.94 -22.12
C LEU A 371 36.46 -1.04 -23.63
N LYS A 372 35.35 -0.59 -24.23
CA LYS A 372 35.13 -0.58 -25.67
C LYS A 372 35.36 0.80 -26.27
N GLU A 373 35.07 1.86 -25.53
CA GLU A 373 35.13 3.22 -26.06
C GLU A 373 35.63 4.22 -25.01
N LEU A 374 36.56 5.08 -25.43
CA LEU A 374 37.12 6.15 -24.62
C LEU A 374 37.13 7.44 -25.43
N THR A 375 36.34 8.42 -24.99
CA THR A 375 36.28 9.76 -25.57
C THR A 375 36.89 10.75 -24.58
N VAL A 376 37.85 11.55 -25.04
CA VAL A 376 38.50 12.59 -24.22
C VAL A 376 38.50 13.90 -25.00
N LEU A 377 37.77 14.90 -24.52
CA LEU A 377 37.58 16.18 -25.19
C LEU A 377 37.96 17.34 -24.25
N SER A 378 38.92 18.18 -24.67
CA SER A 378 39.27 19.41 -23.93
C SER A 378 39.68 19.18 -22.46
N CYS A 379 40.32 18.05 -22.15
CA CYS A 379 40.78 17.70 -20.80
C CYS A 379 42.24 18.09 -20.53
N PHE A 380 43.15 17.92 -21.48
CA PHE A 380 44.58 18.21 -21.28
C PHE A 380 44.98 19.63 -21.67
N LEU A 381 44.00 20.54 -21.75
CA LEU A 381 44.28 21.94 -22.04
C LEU A 381 44.92 22.59 -20.81
N CYS A 382 46.14 23.09 -20.97
CA CYS A 382 46.76 23.99 -20.00
C CYS A 382 46.03 25.33 -20.07
N ASN A 383 45.76 25.94 -18.91
CA ASN A 383 45.56 27.40 -18.87
C ASN A 383 46.88 28.09 -19.19
#